data_AF-A0A9P0NP19-F1
#
_entry.id   AF-A0A9P0NP19-F1
#
_cell.length_a   1.000
_cell.length_b   1.000
_cell.length_c   1.000
_cell.angle_alpha   90.00
_cell.angle_beta   90.00
_cell.angle_gamma   90.00
#
_symmetry.space_group_name_H-M   'P 1'
#
loop_
_entity.id
_entity.type
_entity.pdbx_description
1 polymer ?
#
loop_
_entity_poly.entity_id
_entity_poly.type
_entity_poly.pdbx_seq_one_letter_code
_entity_poly.pdbx_strand_id
1 'polypeptide(L)'
;MATNINTSNIRVNCLFTSPAKNSLTELFTDAILNGNAIHQNLFKNSSSSQNTNLTVPEAMKAGESSLGTMAEWKSSVYFNDIKINLYAEMNRYIIEWYTNPPCCQPNNLYIILIAHNKAILIVIQLDTNSVLLIDSHQHSSHGALICQSRISKLENLCVWYSKMLCDSAGSNPNAYELSFLYFKCEKRNNKKHMI
;
A
#
# COMPACT_ATOMS: atom_id res chain seq x y z
N MET A 1 0.85 17.38 -15.23
CA MET A 1 0.97 18.44 -14.21
C MET A 1 0.21 17.94 -12.99
N ALA A 2 0.83 17.83 -11.81
CA ALA A 2 0.15 17.33 -10.61
C ALA A 2 -0.73 18.45 -10.03
N THR A 3 -2.04 18.28 -10.08
CA THR A 3 -3.00 19.27 -9.59
C THR A 3 -3.34 18.94 -8.13
N ASN A 4 -3.27 19.94 -7.26
CA ASN A 4 -3.71 19.80 -5.88
C ASN A 4 -5.24 19.83 -5.86
N ILE A 5 -5.86 18.69 -5.59
CA ILE A 5 -7.32 18.57 -5.46
C ILE A 5 -7.60 18.43 -3.96
N ASN A 6 -7.68 19.54 -3.23
CA ASN A 6 -8.21 19.46 -1.88
C ASN A 6 -9.10 20.65 -1.51
N THR A 7 -10.35 20.33 -1.17
CA THR A 7 -11.33 21.22 -0.53
C THR A 7 -11.45 20.97 0.98
N SER A 8 -10.66 20.05 1.54
CA SER A 8 -10.60 19.81 2.99
C SER A 8 -9.49 20.62 3.67
N ASN A 9 -9.63 20.88 4.97
CA ASN A 9 -8.65 21.57 5.82
C ASN A 9 -7.28 20.84 5.95
N ILE A 10 -7.04 19.80 5.16
CA ILE A 10 -5.79 19.06 5.10
C ILE A 10 -4.95 19.69 3.98
N ARG A 11 -3.89 20.43 4.34
CA ARG A 11 -2.90 20.89 3.36
C ARG A 11 -2.13 19.67 2.84
N VAL A 12 -2.51 19.16 1.67
CA VAL A 12 -1.70 18.23 0.90
C VAL A 12 -0.66 19.08 0.16
N ASN A 13 0.51 19.27 0.77
CA ASN A 13 1.61 19.92 0.06
C ASN A 13 2.24 18.89 -0.87
N CYS A 14 2.13 19.10 -2.19
CA CYS A 14 2.96 18.38 -3.17
C CYS A 14 4.43 18.81 -2.98
N LEU A 15 5.13 18.22 -2.03
CA LEU A 15 6.55 18.45 -1.75
C LEU A 15 7.41 17.52 -2.61
N PHE A 16 7.39 17.72 -3.93
CA PHE A 16 8.41 17.12 -4.79
C PHE A 16 9.21 18.23 -5.46
N THR A 17 10.48 18.37 -5.06
CA THR A 17 11.45 19.18 -5.79
C THR A 17 11.67 18.59 -7.18
N SER A 18 11.89 19.44 -8.19
CA SER A 18 11.82 19.10 -9.62
C SER A 18 12.57 17.82 -10.05
N PRO A 19 13.79 17.50 -9.56
CA PRO A 19 14.50 16.29 -9.96
C PRO A 19 13.94 15.01 -9.33
N ALA A 20 13.65 15.02 -8.03
CA ALA A 20 13.10 13.88 -7.30
C ALA A 20 11.68 13.51 -7.76
N LYS A 21 10.93 14.50 -8.26
CA LYS A 21 9.62 14.32 -8.86
C LYS A 21 9.66 13.41 -10.10
N ASN A 22 10.67 13.57 -10.95
CA ASN A 22 10.75 12.81 -12.20
C ASN A 22 11.06 11.34 -11.90
N SER A 23 12.06 11.06 -11.06
CA SER A 23 12.42 9.68 -10.70
C SER A 23 11.29 8.94 -9.96
N LEU A 24 10.56 9.59 -9.05
CA LEU A 24 9.42 8.94 -8.38
C LEU A 24 8.26 8.68 -9.35
N THR A 25 8.00 9.61 -10.26
CA THR A 25 6.94 9.44 -11.28
C THR A 25 7.30 8.30 -12.24
N GLU A 26 8.56 8.21 -12.66
CA GLU A 26 9.09 7.13 -13.50
C GLU A 26 8.98 5.79 -12.79
N LEU A 27 9.53 5.65 -11.58
CA LEU A 27 9.44 4.42 -10.79
C LEU A 27 8.00 3.97 -10.56
N PHE A 28 7.11 4.91 -10.28
CA PHE A 28 5.70 4.60 -10.07
C PHE A 28 5.00 4.19 -11.36
N THR A 29 5.30 4.87 -12.48
CA THR A 29 4.79 4.50 -13.81
C THR A 29 5.25 3.10 -14.19
N ASP A 30 6.54 2.81 -14.02
CA ASP A 30 7.12 1.50 -14.29
C ASP A 30 6.48 0.42 -13.41
N ALA A 31 6.24 0.70 -12.12
CA ALA A 31 5.55 -0.22 -11.23
C ALA A 31 4.12 -0.54 -11.71
N ILE A 32 3.36 0.47 -12.16
CA ILE A 32 2.02 0.28 -12.72
C ILE A 32 2.07 -0.55 -14.01
N LEU A 33 2.98 -0.22 -14.94
CA LEU A 33 3.13 -0.94 -16.21
C LEU A 33 3.53 -2.41 -15.98
N ASN A 34 4.48 -2.64 -15.07
CA ASN A 34 4.92 -3.99 -14.71
C ASN A 34 3.79 -4.79 -14.05
N GLY A 35 3.05 -4.18 -13.11
CA GLY A 35 1.89 -4.80 -12.48
C GLY A 35 0.81 -5.19 -13.50
N ASN A 36 0.51 -4.31 -14.45
CA ASN A 36 -0.43 -4.58 -15.53
C ASN A 36 0.04 -5.72 -16.45
N ALA A 37 1.33 -5.76 -16.79
CA ALA A 37 1.90 -6.83 -17.61
C ALA A 37 1.81 -8.19 -16.90
N ILE A 38 2.12 -8.24 -15.60
CA ILE A 38 1.96 -9.46 -14.78
C ILE A 38 0.49 -9.91 -14.77
N HIS A 39 -0.44 -8.99 -14.50
CA HIS A 39 -1.88 -9.28 -14.47
C HIS A 39 -2.39 -9.80 -15.83
N GLN A 40 -2.05 -9.13 -16.92
CA GLN A 40 -2.41 -9.56 -18.28
C GLN A 40 -1.86 -10.95 -18.62
N ASN A 41 -0.63 -11.25 -18.19
CA ASN A 41 -0.03 -12.56 -18.43
C ASN A 41 -0.75 -13.68 -17.64
N LEU A 42 -1.16 -13.44 -16.39
CA LEU A 42 -1.94 -14.39 -15.61
C LEU A 42 -3.29 -14.72 -16.25
N PHE A 43 -3.94 -13.70 -16.82
CA PHE A 43 -5.31 -13.80 -17.35
C PHE A 43 -5.36 -13.85 -18.88
N LYS A 44 -4.24 -14.09 -19.57
CA LYS A 44 -4.18 -14.10 -21.05
C LYS A 44 -5.18 -15.05 -21.71
N ASN A 45 -5.51 -16.15 -21.03
CA ASN A 45 -6.43 -17.18 -21.51
C ASN A 45 -7.75 -17.23 -20.71
N SER A 46 -8.03 -16.25 -19.86
CA SER A 46 -9.29 -16.22 -19.11
C SER A 46 -10.46 -15.81 -19.99
N SER A 47 -11.64 -16.39 -19.75
CA SER A 47 -12.87 -15.92 -20.38
C SER A 47 -13.29 -14.55 -19.83
N SER A 48 -14.08 -13.79 -20.58
CA SER A 48 -14.61 -12.48 -20.16
C SER A 48 -15.48 -12.53 -18.91
N SER A 49 -15.96 -13.71 -18.52
CA SER A 49 -16.77 -13.97 -17.33
C SER A 49 -15.95 -14.37 -16.09
N GLN A 50 -14.64 -14.58 -16.22
CA GLN A 50 -13.80 -15.02 -15.11
C GLN A 50 -13.48 -13.86 -14.17
N ASN A 51 -13.52 -14.10 -12.86
CA ASN A 51 -13.08 -13.12 -11.87
C ASN A 51 -11.55 -12.91 -11.99
N THR A 52 -11.14 -11.67 -12.21
CA THR A 52 -9.73 -11.27 -12.38
C THR A 52 -9.13 -10.61 -11.14
N ASN A 53 -9.87 -10.58 -10.02
CA ASN A 53 -9.34 -10.09 -8.76
C ASN A 53 -8.39 -11.13 -8.15
N LEU A 54 -7.27 -10.65 -7.63
CA LEU A 54 -6.28 -11.47 -6.94
C LEU A 54 -6.31 -11.13 -5.46
N THR A 55 -6.16 -12.15 -4.62
CA THR A 55 -5.76 -11.98 -3.22
C THR A 55 -4.32 -11.47 -3.15
N VAL A 56 -3.91 -10.91 -2.00
CA VAL A 56 -2.52 -10.46 -1.80
C VAL A 56 -1.51 -11.60 -2.02
N PRO A 57 -1.69 -12.81 -1.47
CA PRO A 57 -0.79 -13.93 -1.74
C PRO A 57 -0.68 -14.33 -3.21
N GLU A 58 -1.79 -14.30 -3.97
CA GLU A 58 -1.78 -14.60 -5.40
C GLU A 58 -1.03 -13.53 -6.21
N ALA A 59 -1.26 -12.24 -5.90
CA ALA A 59 -0.54 -11.14 -6.52
C ALA A 59 0.96 -11.20 -6.22
N MET A 60 1.32 -11.52 -4.96
CA MET A 60 2.72 -11.70 -4.57
C MET A 60 3.38 -12.87 -5.31
N LYS A 61 2.69 -14.00 -5.43
CA LYS A 61 3.20 -15.17 -6.16
C LYS A 61 3.41 -14.85 -7.63
N ALA A 62 2.51 -14.11 -8.25
CA ALA A 62 2.66 -13.70 -9.64
C ALA A 62 3.80 -12.69 -9.87
N GLY A 63 4.08 -11.85 -8.87
CA GLY A 63 5.16 -10.86 -8.90
C GLY A 63 6.47 -11.33 -8.25
N GLU A 64 6.62 -12.63 -7.94
CA GLU A 64 7.71 -13.13 -7.08
C GLU A 64 9.11 -12.75 -7.59
N SER A 65 9.30 -12.70 -8.91
CA SER A 65 10.57 -12.31 -9.54
C SER A 65 11.02 -10.88 -9.21
N SER A 66 10.06 -9.99 -8.91
CA SER A 66 10.31 -8.56 -8.65
C SER A 66 10.19 -8.19 -7.17
N LEU A 67 9.58 -9.05 -6.35
CA LEU A 67 9.30 -8.78 -4.94
C LEU A 67 10.39 -9.28 -3.97
N GLY A 68 11.39 -10.00 -4.48
CA GLY A 68 12.56 -10.43 -3.70
C GLY A 68 12.16 -11.26 -2.47
N THR A 69 12.55 -10.80 -1.28
CA THR A 69 12.29 -11.49 0.00
C THR A 69 11.01 -11.05 0.71
N MET A 70 10.12 -10.31 0.03
CA MET A 70 8.86 -9.85 0.61
C MET A 70 7.99 -11.04 1.06
N ALA A 71 7.37 -10.88 2.23
CA ALA A 71 6.46 -11.86 2.79
C ALA A 71 5.28 -11.16 3.46
N GLU A 72 4.11 -11.79 3.38
CA GLU A 72 2.95 -11.42 4.18
C GLU A 72 3.16 -11.92 5.62
N TRP A 73 2.90 -11.04 6.59
CA TRP A 73 2.94 -11.34 8.02
C TRP A 73 1.55 -11.69 8.54
N LYS A 74 0.55 -10.85 8.26
CA LYS A 74 -0.84 -11.02 8.69
C LYS A 74 -1.77 -10.43 7.64
N SER A 75 -2.94 -11.05 7.46
CA SER A 75 -4.07 -10.46 6.75
C SER A 75 -5.34 -10.62 7.58
N SER A 76 -6.26 -9.66 7.46
CA SER A 76 -7.57 -9.71 8.12
C SER A 76 -8.62 -8.98 7.29
N VAL A 77 -9.80 -9.59 7.19
CA VAL A 77 -10.99 -9.02 6.53
C VAL A 77 -11.96 -8.50 7.58
N TYR A 78 -12.45 -7.30 7.35
CA TYR A 78 -13.32 -6.56 8.27
C TYR A 78 -14.66 -6.27 7.63
N PHE A 79 -15.73 -6.45 8.40
CA PHE A 79 -17.12 -6.19 8.01
C PHE A 79 -17.71 -4.99 8.78
N ASN A 80 -16.86 -4.03 9.16
CA ASN A 80 -17.24 -2.83 9.91
C ASN A 80 -17.08 -1.56 9.06
N ASP A 81 -17.61 -0.42 9.53
CA ASP A 81 -17.51 0.85 8.76
C ASP A 81 -16.05 1.32 8.70
N ILE A 82 -15.50 1.33 7.48
CA ILE A 82 -14.12 1.73 7.21
C ILE A 82 -13.82 3.18 7.64
N LYS A 83 -14.80 4.09 7.57
CA LYS A 83 -14.61 5.50 7.96
C LYS A 83 -14.39 5.66 9.46
N ILE A 84 -14.86 4.70 10.24
CA ILE A 84 -14.77 4.70 11.71
C ILE A 84 -13.59 3.84 12.16
N ASN A 85 -13.39 2.67 11.56
CA ASN A 85 -12.55 1.62 12.14
C ASN A 85 -11.16 1.48 11.49
N LEU A 86 -10.93 2.04 10.29
CA LEU A 86 -9.69 1.81 9.53
C LEU A 86 -8.43 2.12 10.35
N TYR A 87 -8.41 3.26 11.05
CA TYR A 87 -7.27 3.63 11.89
C TYR A 87 -7.08 2.66 13.06
N ALA A 88 -8.13 2.34 13.81
CA ALA A 88 -8.04 1.48 14.98
C ALA A 88 -7.53 0.08 14.60
N GLU A 89 -8.08 -0.50 13.53
CA GLU A 89 -7.69 -1.82 13.05
C GLU A 89 -6.26 -1.87 12.52
N MET A 90 -5.87 -0.86 11.75
CA MET A 90 -4.50 -0.75 11.23
C MET A 90 -3.49 -0.51 12.35
N ASN A 91 -3.79 0.42 13.26
CA ASN A 91 -2.89 0.83 14.33
C ASN A 91 -2.62 -0.30 15.33
N ARG A 92 -3.60 -1.18 15.58
CA ARG A 92 -3.42 -2.38 16.41
C ARG A 92 -2.26 -3.25 15.92
N TYR A 93 -2.21 -3.54 14.61
CA TYR A 93 -1.13 -4.36 14.04
C TYR A 93 0.18 -3.58 13.85
N ILE A 94 0.12 -2.27 13.64
CA ILE A 94 1.32 -1.41 13.63
C ILE A 94 2.01 -1.47 15.00
N ILE A 95 1.26 -1.31 16.10
CA ILE A 95 1.79 -1.42 17.46
C ILE A 95 2.40 -2.80 17.69
N GLU A 96 1.68 -3.86 17.31
CA GLU A 96 2.17 -5.22 17.45
C GLU A 96 3.48 -5.45 16.68
N TRP A 97 3.55 -4.98 15.42
CA TRP A 97 4.73 -5.10 14.58
C TRP A 97 5.97 -4.48 15.24
N TYR A 98 5.84 -3.28 15.80
CA TYR A 98 6.97 -2.59 16.42
C TYR A 98 7.25 -3.00 17.87
N THR A 99 6.34 -3.75 18.49
CA THR A 99 6.55 -4.34 19.82
C THR A 99 7.23 -5.71 19.72
N ASN A 100 6.85 -6.52 18.74
CA ASN A 100 7.35 -7.88 18.55
C ASN A 100 7.49 -8.22 17.05
N PRO A 101 8.47 -7.62 16.34
CA PRO A 101 8.62 -7.84 14.91
C PRO A 101 9.06 -9.28 14.62
N PRO A 102 8.51 -9.94 13.57
CA PRO A 102 8.96 -11.26 13.14
C PRO A 102 10.38 -11.27 12.57
N CYS A 103 10.97 -10.09 12.32
CA CYS A 103 12.35 -9.93 11.85
C CYS A 103 13.24 -9.28 12.91
N CYS A 104 14.53 -9.65 12.92
CA CYS A 104 15.52 -9.15 13.87
C CYS A 104 15.85 -7.65 13.72
N GLN A 105 15.42 -7.01 12.63
CA GLN A 105 15.47 -5.57 12.46
C GLN A 105 14.10 -5.06 11.97
N PRO A 106 13.49 -4.08 12.67
CA PRO A 106 12.29 -3.44 12.18
C PRO A 106 12.62 -2.66 10.90
N ASN A 107 12.08 -3.12 9.78
CA ASN A 107 12.10 -2.42 8.50
C ASN A 107 10.77 -1.68 8.30
N ASN A 108 10.66 -0.95 7.19
CA ASN A 108 9.38 -0.41 6.72
C ASN A 108 8.30 -1.50 6.76
N LEU A 109 7.13 -1.14 7.30
CA LEU A 109 5.93 -1.98 7.28
C LEU A 109 5.09 -1.57 6.07
N TYR A 110 4.83 -2.51 5.18
CA TYR A 110 3.99 -2.32 4.00
C TYR A 110 2.60 -2.85 4.33
N ILE A 111 1.56 -2.11 3.96
CA ILE A 111 0.18 -2.45 4.28
C ILE A 111 -0.62 -2.31 2.99
N ILE A 112 -1.23 -3.39 2.54
CA ILE A 112 -2.18 -3.37 1.45
C ILE A 112 -3.58 -3.21 2.04
N LEU A 113 -4.29 -2.18 1.63
CA LEU A 113 -5.72 -2.02 1.92
C LEU A 113 -6.50 -2.39 0.66
N ILE A 114 -7.39 -3.37 0.76
CA ILE A 114 -8.33 -3.73 -0.31
C ILE A 114 -9.74 -3.33 0.11
N ALA A 115 -10.38 -2.47 -0.67
CA ALA A 115 -11.77 -2.07 -0.49
C ALA A 115 -12.37 -1.63 -1.83
N HIS A 116 -13.66 -1.90 -2.09
CA HIS A 116 -14.31 -1.60 -3.37
C HIS A 116 -13.54 -2.10 -4.61
N ASN A 117 -12.96 -3.31 -4.56
CA ASN A 117 -12.09 -3.87 -5.62
C ASN A 117 -10.86 -3.01 -5.97
N LYS A 118 -10.48 -2.06 -5.11
CA LYS A 118 -9.24 -1.29 -5.21
C LYS A 118 -8.26 -1.78 -4.16
N ALA A 119 -7.04 -2.06 -4.58
CA ALA A 119 -5.91 -2.29 -3.70
C ALA A 119 -5.03 -1.03 -3.69
N ILE A 120 -4.66 -0.57 -2.50
CA ILE A 120 -3.69 0.51 -2.32
C ILE A 120 -2.56 0.10 -1.40
N LEU A 121 -1.44 0.80 -1.49
CA LEU A 121 -0.27 0.57 -0.67
C LEU A 121 -0.09 1.70 0.34
N ILE A 122 0.05 1.34 1.61
CA ILE A 122 0.46 2.23 2.70
C ILE A 122 1.80 1.73 3.23
N VAL A 123 2.76 2.63 3.43
CA VAL A 123 4.10 2.30 3.94
C VAL A 123 4.38 3.10 5.19
N ILE A 124 4.61 2.42 6.32
CA ILE A 124 5.06 3.02 7.57
C ILE A 124 6.58 3.00 7.59
N GLN A 125 7.20 4.17 7.67
CA GLN A 125 8.65 4.36 7.66
C GLN A 125 9.07 5.01 8.98
N LEU A 126 9.53 4.21 9.95
CA LEU A 126 9.91 4.72 11.28
C LEU A 126 11.10 5.67 11.21
N ASP A 127 12.14 5.32 10.46
CA ASP A 127 13.39 6.07 10.38
C ASP A 127 13.17 7.52 9.96
N THR A 128 12.18 7.74 9.09
CA THR A 128 11.81 9.07 8.57
C THR A 128 10.56 9.64 9.26
N ASN A 129 9.99 8.95 10.25
CA ASN A 129 8.73 9.30 10.91
C ASN A 129 7.61 9.64 9.92
N SER A 130 7.48 8.84 8.86
CA SER A 130 6.54 9.11 7.77
C SER A 130 5.64 7.93 7.44
N VAL A 131 4.48 8.26 6.88
CA VAL A 131 3.54 7.34 6.25
C VAL A 131 3.39 7.77 4.80
N LEU A 132 3.57 6.83 3.88
CA LEU A 132 3.33 7.02 2.45
C LEU A 132 2.07 6.24 2.05
N LEU A 133 1.15 6.86 1.34
CA LEU A 133 -0.02 6.23 0.74
C LEU A 133 0.08 6.36 -0.78
N ILE A 134 -0.07 5.24 -1.47
CA ILE A 134 0.03 5.12 -2.91
C ILE A 134 -1.22 4.40 -3.42
N ASP A 135 -1.95 5.06 -4.31
CA ASP A 135 -3.14 4.53 -4.95
C ASP A 135 -2.98 4.72 -6.48
N SER A 136 -2.84 3.61 -7.20
CA SER A 136 -2.64 3.60 -8.65
C SER A 136 -3.93 3.80 -9.45
N HIS A 137 -5.10 3.76 -8.81
CA HIS A 137 -6.39 3.92 -9.47
C HIS A 137 -6.62 5.36 -9.90
N GLN A 138 -7.55 5.54 -10.84
CA GLN A 138 -7.97 6.87 -11.27
C GLN A 138 -8.78 7.56 -10.18
N HIS A 139 -8.45 8.83 -9.90
CA HIS A 139 -9.18 9.68 -8.96
C HIS A 139 -9.80 10.87 -9.68
N SER A 140 -11.13 10.84 -9.86
CA SER A 140 -11.88 11.85 -10.63
C SER A 140 -11.33 11.99 -12.07
N SER A 141 -11.18 13.22 -12.58
CA SER A 141 -10.55 13.51 -13.88
C SER A 141 -9.01 13.42 -13.86
N HIS A 142 -8.40 12.95 -12.77
CA HIS A 142 -6.95 12.88 -12.59
C HIS A 142 -6.48 11.43 -12.47
N GLY A 143 -5.17 11.23 -12.52
CA GLY A 143 -4.53 9.92 -12.44
C GLY A 143 -4.33 9.43 -11.00
N ALA A 144 -3.25 8.68 -10.81
CA ALA A 144 -2.89 8.07 -9.55
C ALA A 144 -2.53 9.09 -8.45
N LEU A 145 -2.61 8.65 -7.20
CA LEU A 145 -2.45 9.45 -5.99
C LEU A 145 -1.23 8.96 -5.19
N ILE A 146 -0.39 9.91 -4.79
CA ILE A 146 0.68 9.70 -3.81
C ILE A 146 0.51 10.75 -2.70
N CYS A 147 0.41 10.32 -1.46
CA CYS A 147 0.30 11.17 -0.29
C CYS A 147 1.33 10.78 0.75
N GLN A 148 1.95 11.76 1.39
CA GLN A 148 2.86 11.53 2.52
C GLN A 148 2.39 12.34 3.73
N SER A 149 2.44 11.73 4.91
CA SER A 149 2.16 12.39 6.18
C SER A 149 3.15 11.92 7.25
N ARG A 150 3.11 12.54 8.44
CA ARG A 150 3.83 12.03 9.62
C ARG A 150 3.05 10.87 10.23
N ILE A 151 3.73 9.95 10.91
CA ILE A 151 3.07 8.83 11.63
C ILE A 151 2.05 9.34 12.65
N SER A 152 2.35 10.44 13.34
CA SER A 152 1.41 11.10 14.28
C SER A 152 0.14 11.66 13.62
N LYS A 153 0.04 11.62 12.29
CA LYS A 153 -1.14 12.01 11.51
C LYS A 153 -1.79 10.83 10.78
N LEU A 154 -1.43 9.59 11.12
CA LEU A 154 -1.98 8.40 10.49
C LEU A 154 -3.52 8.33 10.61
N GLU A 155 -4.08 8.66 11.78
CA GLU A 155 -5.54 8.69 11.97
C GLU A 155 -6.22 9.64 10.99
N ASN A 156 -5.71 10.87 10.85
CA ASN A 156 -6.22 11.85 9.91
C ASN A 156 -6.11 11.36 8.45
N LEU A 157 -5.02 10.66 8.12
CA LEU A 157 -4.83 10.07 6.79
C LEU A 157 -5.86 8.97 6.53
N CYS A 158 -6.13 8.09 7.50
CA CYS A 158 -7.15 7.04 7.39
C CYS A 158 -8.56 7.63 7.23
N VAL A 159 -8.91 8.65 8.01
CA VAL A 159 -10.22 9.33 7.90
C VAL A 159 -10.37 10.01 6.54
N TRP A 160 -9.33 10.70 6.08
CA TRP A 160 -9.35 11.36 4.78
C TRP A 160 -9.48 10.37 3.62
N TYR A 161 -8.65 9.31 3.62
CA TYR A 161 -8.64 8.35 2.53
C TYR A 161 -9.94 7.53 2.48
N SER A 162 -10.43 7.05 3.63
CA SER A 162 -11.70 6.31 3.71
C SER A 162 -12.88 7.15 3.19
N LYS A 163 -12.93 8.44 3.55
CA LYS A 163 -13.93 9.36 3.01
C LYS A 163 -13.80 9.52 1.49
N MET A 164 -12.59 9.77 0.98
CA MET A 164 -12.33 9.90 -0.45
C MET A 164 -12.72 8.63 -1.22
N LEU A 165 -12.39 7.45 -0.69
CA LEU A 165 -12.74 6.16 -1.27
C LEU A 165 -14.26 6.01 -1.38
N CYS A 166 -14.99 6.20 -0.27
CA CYS A 166 -16.45 6.08 -0.26
C CYS A 166 -17.13 7.12 -1.16
N ASP A 167 -16.66 8.37 -1.13
CA ASP A 167 -17.18 9.43 -1.98
C ASP A 167 -16.95 9.10 -3.47
N SER A 168 -15.81 8.50 -3.83
CA SER A 168 -15.52 8.05 -5.21
C SER A 168 -16.36 6.85 -5.67
N ALA A 169 -16.71 5.96 -4.74
CA ALA A 169 -17.52 4.78 -5.01
C ALA A 169 -19.03 5.03 -4.90
N GLY A 170 -19.45 6.17 -4.37
CA GLY A 170 -20.84 6.51 -4.09
C GLY A 170 -21.49 5.67 -2.98
N SER A 171 -20.70 4.89 -2.24
CA SER A 171 -21.18 3.97 -1.18
C SER A 171 -20.07 3.63 -0.20
N ASN A 172 -20.45 3.07 0.95
CA ASN A 172 -19.49 2.44 1.87
C ASN A 172 -19.19 0.99 1.40
N PRO A 173 -17.96 0.49 1.60
CA PRO A 173 -17.67 -0.92 1.29
C PRO A 173 -18.32 -1.82 2.34
N ASN A 174 -18.87 -2.96 1.90
CA ASN A 174 -19.41 -3.98 2.81
C ASN A 174 -18.31 -4.66 3.63
N ALA A 175 -17.10 -4.71 3.08
CA ALA A 175 -15.93 -5.25 3.74
C ALA A 175 -14.64 -4.60 3.19
N TYR A 176 -13.57 -4.67 3.98
CA TYR A 176 -12.22 -4.32 3.55
C TYR A 176 -11.19 -5.30 4.13
N GLU A 177 -10.06 -5.44 3.45
CA GLU A 177 -8.93 -6.26 3.89
C GLU A 177 -7.74 -5.36 4.25
N LEU A 178 -7.02 -5.72 5.31
CA LEU A 178 -5.69 -5.20 5.60
C LEU A 178 -4.68 -6.35 5.60
N SER A 179 -3.68 -6.26 4.72
CA SER A 179 -2.60 -7.24 4.60
C SER A 179 -1.26 -6.57 4.88
N PHE A 180 -0.52 -7.08 5.86
CA PHE A 180 0.70 -6.51 6.37
C PHE A 180 1.90 -7.29 5.84
N LEU A 181 2.82 -6.61 5.16
CA LEU A 181 3.96 -7.20 4.48
C LEU A 181 5.27 -6.57 4.93
N TYR A 182 6.34 -7.35 4.78
CA TYR A 182 7.69 -6.95 5.12
C TYR A 182 8.69 -7.68 4.24
N PHE A 183 9.91 -7.13 4.12
CA PHE A 183 11.04 -7.84 3.55
C PHE A 183 11.72 -8.68 4.63
N LYS A 184 11.83 -9.99 4.39
CA LYS A 184 12.59 -10.88 5.28
C LYS A 184 14.05 -10.43 5.32
N CYS A 185 14.60 -10.36 6.53
CA CYS A 185 16.01 -10.14 6.76
C CYS A 185 16.77 -11.33 6.18
N GLU A 186 17.75 -11.08 5.31
CA GLU A 186 18.68 -12.13 4.93
C GLU A 186 19.41 -12.61 6.18
N LYS A 187 19.38 -13.92 6.45
CA LYS A 187 20.27 -14.48 7.46
C LYS A 187 21.69 -14.18 6.98
N ARG A 188 22.40 -13.27 7.66
CA ARG A 188 23.85 -13.16 7.51
C ARG A 188 24.42 -14.53 7.84
N ASN A 189 24.73 -15.32 6.81
CA ASN A 189 25.56 -16.49 6.96
C ASN A 189 26.91 -15.96 7.44
N ASN A 190 27.12 -15.96 8.75
CA ASN A 190 28.45 -15.88 9.32
C ASN A 190 29.20 -17.13 8.86
N LYS A 191 29.71 -17.10 7.62
CA LYS A 191 30.88 -17.88 7.25
C LYS A 191 31.99 -17.33 8.13
N LYS A 192 32.12 -17.89 9.34
CA LYS A 192 33.39 -17.91 10.06
C LYS A 192 34.40 -18.41 9.04
N HIS A 193 35.22 -17.52 8.51
CA HIS A 193 36.49 -17.91 7.94
C HIS A 193 37.29 -18.48 9.13
N MET A 194 37.15 -19.79 9.33
CA MET A 194 38.26 -20.57 9.86
C MET A 194 39.07 -20.94 8.62
N ILE A 195 40.17 -20.21 8.42
CA ILE A 195 41.56 -20.69 8.37
C ILE A 195 42.43 -19.44 8.52
#